data_AF-A0AAV5W3J5-F1
#
_entry.id   AF-A0AAV5W3J5-F1
#
_cell.length_a   1.000
_cell.length_b   1.000
_cell.length_c   1.000
_cell.angle_alpha   90.00
_cell.angle_beta   90.00
_cell.angle_gamma   90.00
#
_symmetry.space_group_name_H-M   'P 1'
#
loop_
_entity.id
_entity.type
_entity.pdbx_description
1 polymer ?
#
loop_
_entity_poly.entity_id
_entity_poly.type
_entity_poly.pdbx_seq_one_letter_code
_entity_poly.pdbx_strand_id
1 'polypeptide(L)'
;RMGTKLSVSVEGGFQPEIAPRTDRPPTFDPQYGFEGKRKPREMKATWEEMDQYNLKPGQRDYCAHLLMPLMKCQTENAPFAGHACDGARAAWDKCEYDDYIMRIKEFERERRLLQRAARKADN
;
A
#
# COMPACT_ATOMS: atom_id res chain seq x y z
N ARG A 1 -14.36 2.34 13.77
CA ARG A 1 -12.95 2.38 14.23
C ARG A 1 -12.22 1.25 13.53
N MET A 2 -10.98 1.45 13.07
CA MET A 2 -10.17 0.32 12.56
C MET A 2 -9.87 -0.62 13.73
N GLY A 3 -10.10 -1.92 13.56
CA GLY A 3 -9.81 -2.92 14.59
C GLY A 3 -8.31 -3.01 14.86
N THR A 4 -7.92 -3.44 16.06
CA THR A 4 -6.52 -3.81 16.31
C THR A 4 -6.18 -5.06 15.50
N LYS A 5 -4.92 -5.23 15.07
CA LYS A 5 -4.49 -6.40 14.30
C LYS A 5 -4.94 -7.72 14.95
N LEU A 6 -4.82 -7.81 16.28
CA LEU A 6 -5.27 -8.96 17.04
C LEU A 6 -6.78 -9.19 16.94
N SER A 7 -7.61 -8.14 17.10
CA SER A 7 -9.07 -8.29 16.97
C SER A 7 -9.48 -8.80 15.58
N VAL A 8 -8.87 -8.29 14.52
CA VAL A 8 -9.15 -8.71 13.14
C VAL A 8 -8.73 -10.16 12.91
N SER A 9 -7.55 -10.55 13.41
CA SER A 9 -7.06 -11.93 13.28
C SER A 9 -7.91 -12.93 14.07
N VAL A 10 -8.35 -12.55 15.28
CA VAL A 10 -9.21 -13.39 16.11
C VAL A 10 -10.58 -13.55 15.46
N GLU A 11 -11.20 -12.45 15.00
CA GLU A 11 -12.47 -12.51 14.25
C GLU A 11 -12.36 -13.38 13.00
N GLY A 12 -11.28 -13.24 12.23
CA GLY A 12 -11.08 -14.04 11.02
C GLY A 12 -10.81 -15.52 11.30
N GLY A 13 -10.29 -15.86 12.48
CA GLY A 13 -10.15 -17.25 12.92
C GLY A 13 -11.50 -17.89 13.26
N PHE A 14 -12.43 -17.13 13.86
CA PHE A 14 -13.77 -17.63 14.20
C PHE A 14 -14.77 -17.56 13.04
N GLN A 15 -14.61 -16.59 12.15
CA GLN A 15 -15.52 -16.33 11.04
C GLN A 15 -14.72 -16.16 9.75
N PRO A 16 -14.31 -17.27 9.10
CA PRO A 16 -13.45 -17.22 7.92
C PRO A 16 -14.10 -16.53 6.72
N GLU A 17 -15.44 -16.54 6.63
CA GLU A 17 -16.20 -15.95 5.53
C GLU A 17 -16.13 -14.42 5.49
N ILE A 18 -15.92 -13.76 6.64
CA ILE A 18 -15.81 -12.30 6.73
C ILE A 18 -14.37 -11.79 6.72
N ALA A 19 -13.39 -12.69 6.70
CA ALA A 19 -11.98 -12.36 6.78
C ALA A 19 -11.41 -12.09 5.38
N PRO A 20 -10.88 -10.87 5.11
CA PRO A 20 -10.19 -10.62 3.85
C PRO A 20 -8.96 -11.49 3.71
N ARG A 21 -8.73 -11.93 2.49
CA ARG A 21 -7.65 -12.84 2.13
C ARG A 21 -6.52 -12.05 1.49
N THR A 22 -5.31 -12.20 2.00
CA THR A 22 -4.12 -11.45 1.53
C THR A 22 -3.40 -12.13 0.37
N ASP A 23 -3.72 -13.40 0.12
CA ASP A 23 -3.14 -14.26 -0.91
C ASP A 23 -3.77 -14.06 -2.30
N ARG A 24 -4.89 -13.35 -2.38
CA ARG A 24 -5.68 -13.16 -3.61
C ARG A 24 -6.16 -11.71 -3.73
N PRO A 25 -6.52 -11.27 -4.96
CA PRO A 25 -7.10 -9.95 -5.16
C PRO A 25 -8.43 -9.79 -4.41
N PRO A 26 -8.86 -8.54 -4.14
CA PRO A 26 -10.16 -8.25 -3.53
C PRO A 26 -11.29 -8.81 -4.38
N THR A 27 -12.36 -9.27 -3.71
CA THR A 27 -13.50 -9.95 -4.36
C THR A 27 -14.53 -8.97 -4.91
N PHE A 28 -14.65 -7.78 -4.32
CA PHE A 28 -15.60 -6.76 -4.74
C PHE A 28 -15.00 -5.82 -5.80
N ASP A 29 -15.85 -5.38 -6.74
CA ASP A 29 -15.49 -4.35 -7.73
C ASP A 29 -14.89 -3.11 -7.04
N PRO A 30 -13.70 -2.62 -7.48
CA PRO A 30 -13.09 -1.39 -6.99
C PRO A 30 -14.02 -0.17 -7.00
N GLN A 31 -15.00 -0.11 -7.90
CA GLN A 31 -15.96 1.00 -8.01
C GLN A 31 -17.19 0.84 -7.10
N TYR A 32 -17.42 -0.35 -6.54
CA TYR A 32 -18.59 -0.62 -5.70
C TYR A 32 -18.62 0.28 -4.44
N GLY A 33 -19.73 1.00 -4.26
CA GLY A 33 -19.94 1.90 -3.12
C GLY A 33 -19.33 3.30 -3.28
N PHE A 34 -18.74 3.63 -4.43
CA PHE A 34 -18.28 4.98 -4.75
C PHE A 34 -19.27 5.66 -5.70
N GLU A 35 -19.76 6.85 -5.32
CA GLU A 35 -20.73 7.63 -6.12
C GLU A 35 -20.10 8.23 -7.39
N GLY A 36 -18.80 8.50 -7.39
CA GLY A 36 -18.05 9.05 -8.52
C GLY A 36 -16.92 8.12 -8.99
N LYS A 37 -16.37 8.38 -10.19
CA LYS A 37 -15.27 7.57 -10.76
C LYS A 37 -14.03 7.65 -9.88
N ARG A 38 -13.55 6.50 -9.41
CA ARG A 38 -12.30 6.40 -8.66
C ARG A 38 -11.11 6.71 -9.58
N LYS A 39 -10.26 7.68 -9.22
CA LYS A 39 -9.04 7.99 -9.99
C LYS A 39 -8.02 6.83 -9.84
N PRO A 40 -7.49 6.28 -10.95
CA PRO A 40 -6.40 5.31 -10.87
C PRO A 40 -5.13 5.97 -10.34
N ARG A 41 -4.25 5.16 -9.75
CA ARG A 41 -2.94 5.64 -9.30
C ARG A 41 -2.03 5.82 -10.50
N GLU A 42 -1.35 6.95 -10.53
CA GLU A 42 -0.40 7.29 -11.58
C GLU A 42 1.01 6.91 -11.13
N MET A 43 1.68 6.06 -11.92
CA MET A 43 3.09 5.77 -11.75
C MET A 43 3.89 6.95 -12.30
N LYS A 44 4.73 7.58 -11.45
CA LYS A 44 5.53 8.74 -11.86
C LYS A 44 6.88 8.37 -12.45
N ALA A 45 7.47 7.26 -12.01
CA ALA A 45 8.73 6.76 -12.55
C ALA A 45 8.47 5.87 -13.77
N THR A 46 9.33 5.98 -14.78
CA THR A 46 9.30 5.08 -15.94
C THR A 46 10.00 3.77 -15.63
N TRP A 47 9.68 2.71 -16.37
CA TRP A 47 10.34 1.41 -16.20
C TRP A 47 11.83 1.45 -16.54
N GLU A 48 12.19 2.21 -17.58
CA GLU A 48 13.59 2.40 -18.01
C GLU A 48 14.43 3.06 -16.92
N GLU A 49 13.90 4.09 -16.25
CA GLU A 49 14.57 4.73 -15.10
C GLU A 49 14.78 3.73 -13.95
N MET A 50 13.75 2.93 -13.61
CA MET A 50 13.87 1.93 -12.54
C MET A 50 14.91 0.83 -12.86
N ASP A 51 15.05 0.47 -14.13
CA ASP A 51 16.06 -0.48 -14.59
C ASP A 51 17.46 0.12 -14.56
N GLN A 52 17.63 1.40 -14.93
CA GLN A 52 18.93 2.09 -14.83
C GLN A 52 19.47 2.13 -13.39
N TYR A 53 18.58 2.32 -12.41
CA TYR A 53 18.93 2.28 -10.99
C TYR A 53 19.02 0.86 -10.41
N ASN A 54 18.82 -0.18 -11.23
CA ASN A 54 18.82 -1.60 -10.82
C ASN A 54 17.91 -1.87 -9.60
N LEU A 55 16.72 -1.26 -9.58
CA LEU A 55 15.79 -1.44 -8.47
C LEU A 55 15.31 -2.89 -8.37
N LYS A 56 15.27 -3.42 -7.15
CA LYS A 56 14.73 -4.76 -6.87
C LYS A 56 13.21 -4.78 -7.13
N PRO A 57 12.59 -5.92 -7.44
CA PRO A 57 11.15 -6.00 -7.70
C PRO A 57 10.26 -5.37 -6.61
N GLY A 58 10.64 -5.53 -5.33
CA GLY A 58 9.90 -4.94 -4.21
C GLY A 58 10.05 -3.42 -4.05
N GLN A 59 11.02 -2.81 -4.72
CA GLN A 59 11.27 -1.35 -4.71
C GLN A 59 10.63 -0.65 -5.93
N ARG A 60 10.04 -1.42 -6.86
CA ARG A 60 9.41 -0.92 -8.09
C ARG A 60 7.93 -0.61 -7.84
N ASP A 61 7.66 0.16 -6.80
CA ASP A 61 6.33 0.60 -6.41
C ASP A 61 6.04 2.03 -6.90
N TYR A 62 4.86 2.54 -6.57
CA TYR A 62 4.45 3.90 -6.91
C TYR A 62 5.34 5.00 -6.28
N CYS A 63 6.18 4.66 -5.30
CA CYS A 63 7.07 5.56 -4.58
C CYS A 63 8.52 5.53 -5.10
N ALA A 64 8.83 4.66 -6.08
CA ALA A 64 10.16 4.54 -6.71
C ALA A 64 10.76 5.87 -7.22
N HIS A 65 9.91 6.80 -7.66
CA HIS A 65 10.31 8.14 -8.10
C HIS A 65 11.03 8.97 -7.01
N LEU A 66 10.85 8.65 -5.73
CA LEU A 66 11.56 9.28 -4.60
C LEU A 66 12.77 8.46 -4.14
N LEU A 67 12.74 7.14 -4.36
CA LEU A 67 13.85 6.26 -4.04
C LEU A 67 15.07 6.51 -4.93
N MET A 68 14.88 6.77 -6.23
CA MET A 68 15.98 7.04 -7.16
C MET A 68 16.79 8.30 -6.75
N PRO A 69 16.16 9.46 -6.44
CA PRO A 69 16.87 10.61 -5.86
C PRO A 69 17.60 10.32 -4.54
N LEU A 70 17.00 9.50 -3.66
CA LEU A 70 17.64 9.09 -2.41
C LEU A 70 18.91 8.27 -2.67
N MET A 71 18.86 7.29 -3.57
CA MET A 71 20.02 6.47 -3.94
C MET A 71 21.13 7.31 -4.55
N LYS A 72 20.76 8.28 -5.41
CA LYS A 72 21.71 9.24 -5.99
C LYS A 72 22.40 10.07 -4.89
N CYS A 73 21.62 10.67 -3.99
CA CYS A 73 22.16 11.43 -2.87
C CYS A 73 23.11 10.60 -1.99
N GLN A 74 22.76 9.34 -1.73
CA GLN A 74 23.57 8.44 -0.92
C GLN A 74 24.93 8.11 -1.56
N THR A 75 24.96 8.00 -2.88
CA THR A 75 26.20 7.72 -3.62
C THR A 75 27.08 8.96 -3.67
N GLU A 76 26.50 10.15 -3.86
CA GLU A 76 27.24 11.42 -3.94
C GLU A 76 27.82 11.86 -2.59
N ASN A 77 27.12 11.61 -1.48
CA ASN A 77 27.52 12.08 -0.15
C ASN A 77 28.14 10.99 0.74
N ALA A 78 28.51 9.84 0.18
CA ALA A 78 29.18 8.78 0.93
C ALA A 78 30.53 9.29 1.49
N PRO A 79 30.88 9.02 2.77
CA PRO A 79 30.20 8.16 3.75
C PRO A 79 29.17 8.88 4.65
N PHE A 80 29.02 10.21 4.54
CA PHE A 80 28.16 11.02 5.42
C PHE A 80 26.69 11.12 4.96
N ALA A 81 26.29 10.26 4.02
CA ALA A 81 24.95 10.21 3.44
C ALA A 81 23.82 10.09 4.47
N GLY A 82 24.10 9.53 5.65
CA GLY A 82 23.13 9.35 6.73
C GLY A 82 22.49 10.65 7.20
N HIS A 83 23.22 11.78 7.22
CA HIS A 83 22.68 13.09 7.63
C HIS A 83 22.44 14.01 6.43
N ALA A 84 23.29 13.90 5.40
CA ALA A 84 23.19 14.76 4.22
C ALA A 84 21.91 14.51 3.39
N CYS A 85 21.35 13.30 3.45
CA CYS A 85 20.22 12.88 2.63
C CYS A 85 18.90 12.73 3.41
N ASP A 86 18.81 13.25 4.64
CA ASP A 86 17.63 13.10 5.50
C ASP A 86 16.33 13.62 4.87
N GLY A 87 16.40 14.73 4.12
CA GLY A 87 15.23 15.27 3.43
C GLY A 87 14.69 14.33 2.35
N ALA A 88 15.57 13.74 1.53
CA ALA A 88 15.19 12.76 0.51
C ALA A 88 14.67 11.46 1.15
N ARG A 89 15.29 11.04 2.26
CA ARG A 89 14.88 9.87 3.05
C ARG A 89 13.46 10.05 3.59
N ALA A 90 13.20 11.16 4.26
CA ALA A 90 11.90 11.47 4.84
C ALA A 90 10.79 11.58 3.78
N ALA A 91 11.11 12.11 2.59
CA ALA A 91 10.16 12.17 1.48
C ALA A 91 9.76 10.77 0.99
N TRP A 92 10.75 9.88 0.79
CA TRP A 92 10.48 8.49 0.40
C TRP A 92 9.71 7.73 1.49
N ASP A 93 10.17 7.79 2.75
CA ASP A 93 9.54 7.11 3.88
C ASP A 93 8.07 7.56 4.07
N LYS A 94 7.77 8.84 3.85
CA LYS A 94 6.39 9.35 3.88
C LYS A 94 5.53 8.75 2.78
N CYS A 95 6.07 8.63 1.56
CA CYS A 95 5.33 8.02 0.45
C CYS A 95 5.02 6.54 0.73
N GLU A 96 5.99 5.78 1.21
CA GLU A 96 5.81 4.39 1.63
C GLU A 96 4.75 4.25 2.73
N TYR A 97 4.77 5.16 3.70
CA TYR A 97 3.77 5.20 4.76
C TYR A 97 2.37 5.46 4.20
N ASP A 98 2.22 6.45 3.31
CA ASP A 98 0.94 6.75 2.68
C ASP A 98 0.43 5.57 1.83
N ASP A 99 1.33 4.86 1.13
CA ASP A 99 1.01 3.62 0.41
C ASP A 99 0.51 2.50 1.34
N TYR A 100 1.21 2.29 2.45
CA TYR A 100 0.82 1.32 3.45
C TYR A 100 -0.57 1.62 4.04
N ILE A 101 -0.85 2.90 4.33
CA ILE A 101 -2.17 3.33 4.79
C ILE A 101 -3.25 3.08 3.73
N MET A 102 -2.96 3.30 2.44
CA MET A 102 -3.90 2.95 1.37
C MET A 102 -4.20 1.45 1.34
N ARG A 103 -3.20 0.59 1.50
CA ARG A 103 -3.37 -0.87 1.56
C ARG A 103 -4.21 -1.31 2.75
N ILE A 104 -4.03 -0.68 3.92
CA ILE A 104 -4.88 -0.92 5.10
C ILE A 104 -6.34 -0.52 4.82
N LYS A 105 -6.56 0.62 4.15
CA LYS A 105 -7.91 1.07 3.78
C LYS A 105 -8.61 0.08 2.84
N GLU A 106 -7.91 -0.47 1.86
CA GLU A 106 -8.47 -1.52 0.98
C GLU A 106 -8.78 -2.80 1.74
N PHE A 107 -7.89 -3.24 2.63
CA PHE A 107 -8.13 -4.42 3.46
C PHE A 107 -9.39 -4.25 4.34
N GLU A 108 -9.51 -3.11 5.01
CA GLU A 108 -10.65 -2.82 5.88
C GLU A 108 -11.94 -2.59 5.06
N ARG A 109 -11.84 -2.06 3.84
CA ARG A 109 -12.96 -1.98 2.90
C ARG A 109 -13.49 -3.37 2.58
N GLU A 110 -12.61 -4.28 2.16
CA GLU A 110 -12.97 -5.66 1.84
C GLU A 110 -13.65 -6.34 3.03
N ARG A 111 -13.08 -6.21 4.23
CA ARG A 111 -13.64 -6.78 5.47
C ARG A 111 -15.07 -6.33 5.72
N ARG A 112 -15.32 -5.02 5.62
CA ARG A 112 -16.65 -4.45 5.87
C ARG A 112 -17.66 -4.85 4.79
N LEU A 113 -17.20 -5.01 3.56
CA LEU A 113 -18.04 -5.50 2.47
C LEU A 113 -18.42 -6.96 2.67
N LEU A 114 -17.49 -7.83 3.06
CA LEU A 114 -17.77 -9.21 3.42
C LEU A 114 -18.74 -9.30 4.61
N GLN A 115 -18.50 -8.53 5.68
CA GLN A 115 -19.42 -8.46 6.82
C GLN A 115 -20.82 -7.99 6.40
N ARG A 116 -20.93 -7.03 5.47
CA ARG A 116 -22.22 -6.58 4.94
C ARG A 116 -22.88 -7.65 4.09
N ALA A 117 -22.12 -8.39 3.29
CA ALA A 117 -22.63 -9.49 2.48
C ALA A 117 -23.17 -10.63 3.36
N ALA A 118 -22.42 -11.02 4.39
CA ALA A 118 -22.85 -12.02 5.38
C ALA A 118 -24.17 -11.61 6.05
N ARG A 119 -24.27 -10.38 6.57
CA ARG A 119 -25.53 -9.87 7.16
C ARG A 119 -26.71 -9.85 6.20
N LYS A 120 -26.48 -9.73 4.89
CA LYS A 120 -27.54 -9.77 3.87
C LYS A 120 -27.93 -11.18 3.48
N ALA A 121 -27.07 -12.18 3.70
CA ALA A 121 -27.38 -13.58 3.46
C ALA A 121 -28.21 -14.19 4.60
N ASP A 122 -28.03 -13.67 5.82
CA ASP A 122 -28.76 -14.13 7.01
C ASP A 122 -30.19 -13.54 7.13
N ASN A 123 -30.53 -12.51 6.35
CA ASN A 123 -31.86 -11.89 6.29
C ASN A 123 -32.59 -12.31 5.02
#